data_AF-A0A972ADL4-F1
#
_entry.id   AF-A0A972ADL4-F1
#
_cell.length_a   1.000
_cell.length_b   1.000
_cell.length_c   1.000
_cell.angle_alpha   90.00
_cell.angle_beta   90.00
_cell.angle_gamma   90.00
#
_symmetry.space_group_name_H-M   'P 1'
#
loop_
_entity.id
_entity.type
_entity.pdbx_description
1 polymer ?
#
loop_
_entity_poly.entity_id
_entity_poly.type
_entity_poly.pdbx_seq_one_letter_code
_entity_poly.pdbx_strand_id
1 'polypeptide(L)'
;MGLKDNLKSGIKNFIKNQLIEVIEWTDSSMDTVIYRFPVANKEIKMGAMLTVRESQAAVFVNQGELADVFGPGLYELSTNNMPVMTKLQSWKYGFNSPFKAEVYFVNTKQFLDQKWGTQSPVPMLDPMFGQIEVRARGTYSFKVSDPAKFMREVFGTKESLKTSEIASQLRSYIIQYIKDTMAESKLSFFDLQANLVEFADKVRENLSAKLETLGMDMMSLAIEDFSMPEELMEAYREGAKYNLIGGFDRHVKKETLKALNTAAANEGGMAGLGTTIGAGVFLGNMMKETFSPVQQNPNASEKALCPHCGTAIAVNSKFCSNCGKPVVAETVACVKCNAEIPKGSKFCMSCGAPQVAEKNCPECGAKIPVQAKFCNECGKAVAD
;
A
#
# COMPACT_ATOMS: atom_id res chain seq x y z
N MET A 1 35.22 57.16 -47.54
CA MET A 1 33.93 56.77 -46.93
C MET A 1 34.01 55.58 -45.95
N GLY A 2 35.16 54.91 -45.72
CA GLY A 2 35.20 53.60 -45.02
C GLY A 2 35.59 53.54 -43.53
N LEU A 3 35.83 54.67 -42.84
CA LEU A 3 36.23 54.67 -41.42
C LEU A 3 35.06 54.86 -40.44
N LYS A 4 33.99 55.57 -40.87
CA LYS A 4 32.81 55.81 -40.01
C LYS A 4 31.87 54.61 -39.91
N ASP A 5 31.83 53.75 -40.94
CA ASP A 5 30.91 52.61 -40.99
C ASP A 5 31.44 51.38 -40.22
N ASN A 6 32.77 51.16 -40.19
CA ASN A 6 33.39 50.14 -39.36
C ASN A 6 33.34 50.47 -37.86
N LEU A 7 33.45 51.76 -37.50
CA LEU A 7 33.33 52.20 -36.12
C LEU A 7 31.88 52.10 -35.61
N LYS A 8 30.88 52.44 -36.44
CA LYS A 8 29.46 52.25 -36.12
C LYS A 8 29.06 50.77 -36.04
N SER A 9 29.59 49.92 -36.89
CA SER A 9 29.44 48.45 -36.82
C SER A 9 30.07 47.88 -35.55
N GLY A 10 31.30 48.29 -35.23
CA GLY A 10 32.01 47.90 -34.00
C GLY A 10 31.31 48.36 -32.73
N ILE A 11 30.84 49.61 -32.66
CA ILE A 11 30.09 50.16 -31.51
C ILE A 11 28.70 49.53 -31.40
N LYS A 12 28.00 49.26 -32.51
CA LYS A 12 26.67 48.60 -32.50
C LYS A 12 26.76 47.13 -32.07
N ASN A 13 27.84 46.43 -32.45
CA ASN A 13 28.13 45.08 -31.97
C ASN A 13 28.65 45.08 -30.52
N PHE A 14 29.40 46.11 -30.11
CA PHE A 14 29.84 46.29 -28.73
C PHE A 14 28.68 46.59 -27.77
N ILE A 15 27.75 47.47 -28.16
CA ILE A 15 26.54 47.80 -27.38
C ILE A 15 25.56 46.61 -27.34
N LYS A 16 25.40 45.84 -28.43
CA LYS A 16 24.62 44.59 -28.41
C LYS A 16 25.23 43.52 -27.50
N ASN A 17 26.56 43.45 -27.40
CA ASN A 17 27.24 42.51 -26.51
C ASN A 17 27.23 42.92 -25.03
N GLN A 18 26.89 44.19 -24.71
CA GLN A 18 26.79 44.73 -23.35
C GLN A 18 25.37 44.71 -22.77
N LEU A 19 24.37 44.22 -23.49
CA LEU A 19 23.04 44.03 -22.90
C LEU A 19 23.14 42.99 -21.76
N ILE A 20 22.65 43.38 -20.59
CA ILE A 20 22.48 42.50 -19.43
C ILE A 20 21.63 41.32 -19.88
N GLU A 21 22.19 40.12 -19.78
CA GLU A 21 21.49 38.89 -20.09
C GLU A 21 20.48 38.62 -18.97
N VAL A 22 19.19 38.55 -19.32
CA VAL A 22 18.14 38.20 -18.38
C VAL A 22 17.84 36.71 -18.55
N ILE A 23 18.10 35.95 -17.50
CA ILE A 23 17.83 34.52 -17.43
C ILE A 23 16.54 34.34 -16.64
N GLU A 24 15.48 33.99 -17.33
CA GLU A 24 14.18 33.72 -16.73
C GLU A 24 13.44 32.64 -17.50
N TRP A 25 12.53 31.95 -16.83
CA TRP A 25 11.62 31.02 -17.48
C TRP A 25 10.22 31.16 -16.93
N THR A 26 9.26 31.31 -17.84
CA THR A 26 7.83 31.19 -17.56
C THR A 26 7.35 29.86 -18.09
N ASP A 27 6.98 28.95 -17.19
CA ASP A 27 6.35 27.69 -17.57
C ASP A 27 4.95 27.97 -18.13
N SER A 28 4.78 27.73 -19.43
CA SER A 28 3.47 27.80 -20.10
C SER A 28 2.73 26.46 -20.08
N SER A 29 3.39 25.41 -19.58
CA SER A 29 2.83 24.07 -19.47
C SER A 29 2.39 23.76 -18.03
N MET A 30 1.67 22.65 -17.88
CA MET A 30 1.33 22.10 -16.56
C MET A 30 2.10 20.82 -16.26
N ASP A 31 2.94 20.35 -17.18
CA ASP A 31 3.59 19.04 -17.15
C ASP A 31 5.12 19.08 -17.23
N THR A 32 5.74 20.24 -17.47
CA THR A 32 7.21 20.37 -17.39
C THR A 32 7.68 20.37 -15.94
N VAL A 33 8.56 19.43 -15.59
CA VAL A 33 9.22 19.32 -14.29
C VAL A 33 10.55 20.06 -14.30
N ILE A 34 11.37 19.84 -15.34
CA ILE A 34 12.66 20.50 -15.52
C ILE A 34 12.72 21.11 -16.92
N TYR A 35 13.28 22.31 -16.99
CA TYR A 35 13.61 23.00 -18.23
C TYR A 35 15.05 23.53 -18.18
N ARG A 36 15.87 23.17 -19.16
CA ARG A 36 17.20 23.76 -19.36
C ARG A 36 17.08 25.05 -20.14
N PHE A 37 17.53 26.15 -19.55
CA PHE A 37 17.56 27.44 -20.24
C PHE A 37 18.60 27.40 -21.38
N PRO A 38 18.23 27.78 -22.61
CA PRO A 38 19.14 27.75 -23.75
C PRO A 38 20.10 28.94 -23.69
N VAL A 39 21.36 28.67 -23.37
CA VAL A 39 22.44 29.66 -23.40
C VAL A 39 23.28 29.46 -24.66
N ALA A 40 23.50 30.52 -25.44
CA ALA A 40 24.38 30.45 -26.61
C ALA A 40 25.79 30.03 -26.19
N ASN A 41 26.34 28.99 -26.84
CA ASN A 41 27.64 28.37 -26.50
C ASN A 41 27.78 27.88 -25.04
N LYS A 42 26.67 27.79 -24.28
CA LYS A 42 26.67 27.52 -22.84
C LYS A 42 27.46 28.54 -22.01
N GLU A 43 27.61 29.76 -22.52
CA GLU A 43 28.41 30.81 -21.90
C GLU A 43 27.51 31.87 -21.27
N ILE A 44 27.48 31.92 -19.94
CA ILE A 44 26.72 32.93 -19.20
C ILE A 44 27.62 34.13 -18.94
N LYS A 45 27.11 35.33 -19.22
CA LYS A 45 27.83 36.58 -18.98
C LYS A 45 27.85 36.94 -17.49
N MET A 46 28.96 37.52 -17.04
CA MET A 46 29.05 38.12 -15.70
C MET A 46 28.09 39.30 -15.58
N GLY A 47 27.37 39.39 -14.46
CA GLY A 47 26.34 40.41 -14.23
C GLY A 47 25.00 40.10 -14.91
N ALA A 48 24.81 38.88 -15.44
CA ALA A 48 23.51 38.42 -15.88
C ALA A 48 22.51 38.41 -14.71
N MET A 49 21.26 38.77 -14.99
CA MET A 49 20.19 38.84 -13.99
C MET A 49 19.36 37.57 -14.09
N LEU A 50 19.40 36.75 -13.03
CA LEU A 50 18.57 35.57 -12.87
C LEU A 50 17.28 35.94 -12.15
N THR A 51 16.14 35.73 -12.81
CA THR A 51 14.82 35.86 -12.18
C THR A 51 14.24 34.47 -11.97
N VAL A 52 14.09 34.08 -10.70
CA VAL A 52 13.44 32.83 -10.29
C VAL A 52 12.06 33.18 -9.78
N ARG A 53 11.03 32.55 -10.34
CA ARG A 53 9.63 32.83 -9.95
C ARG A 53 9.22 31.99 -8.75
N GLU A 54 8.10 32.37 -8.16
CA GLU A 54 7.42 31.53 -7.18
C GLU A 54 7.13 30.14 -7.75
N SER A 55 7.20 29.12 -6.88
CA SER A 55 7.06 27.71 -7.27
C SER A 55 8.10 27.21 -8.30
N GLN A 56 9.25 27.86 -8.36
CA GLN A 56 10.40 27.44 -9.15
C GLN A 56 11.68 27.50 -8.32
N ALA A 57 12.67 26.73 -8.75
CA ALA A 57 14.06 26.87 -8.35
C ALA A 57 14.93 26.91 -9.60
N ALA A 58 16.03 27.66 -9.57
CA ALA A 58 17.05 27.63 -10.60
C ALA A 58 18.30 26.91 -10.09
N VAL A 59 18.72 25.88 -10.80
CA VAL A 59 19.86 25.02 -10.47
C VAL A 59 20.97 25.28 -11.47
N PHE A 60 22.13 25.68 -10.97
CA PHE A 60 23.32 25.91 -11.77
C PHE A 60 24.17 24.65 -11.84
N VAL A 61 24.57 24.29 -13.06
CA VAL A 61 25.55 23.24 -13.32
C VAL A 61 26.76 23.87 -13.98
N ASN A 62 27.93 23.66 -13.39
CA ASN A 62 29.18 24.21 -13.86
C ASN A 62 30.17 23.08 -14.11
N GLN A 63 30.72 22.99 -15.32
CA GLN A 63 31.65 21.92 -15.73
C GLN A 63 31.17 20.49 -15.40
N GLY A 64 29.85 20.28 -15.37
CA GLY A 64 29.24 18.97 -15.06
C GLY A 64 28.94 18.73 -13.58
N GLU A 65 29.26 19.67 -12.69
CA GLU A 65 28.95 19.59 -11.27
C GLU A 65 27.77 20.50 -10.90
N LEU A 66 26.84 19.99 -10.09
CA LEU A 66 25.77 20.81 -9.48
C LEU A 66 26.41 21.81 -8.52
N ALA A 67 26.28 23.09 -8.85
CA ALA A 67 26.96 24.17 -8.19
C ALA A 67 26.09 24.81 -7.10
N ASP A 68 25.00 25.44 -7.52
CA ASP A 68 24.17 26.30 -6.66
C ASP A 68 22.69 26.13 -6.99
N VAL A 69 21.82 26.31 -5.98
CA VAL A 69 20.36 26.30 -6.12
C VAL A 69 19.79 27.61 -5.61
N PHE A 70 19.09 28.33 -6.48
CA PHE A 70 18.42 29.59 -6.18
C PHE A 70 16.92 29.38 -6.03
N GLY A 71 16.36 29.85 -4.93
CA GLY A 71 14.91 29.93 -4.71
C GLY A 71 14.29 31.15 -5.41
N PRO A 72 13.00 31.44 -5.17
CA PRO A 72 12.31 32.59 -5.76
C PRO A 72 13.00 33.93 -5.42
N GLY A 73 13.18 34.78 -6.43
CA GLY A 73 13.84 36.07 -6.26
C GLY A 73 14.57 36.57 -7.50
N LEU A 74 15.14 37.75 -7.39
CA LEU A 74 16.02 38.35 -8.39
C LEU A 74 17.46 38.28 -7.89
N TYR A 75 18.34 37.69 -8.69
CA TYR A 75 19.74 37.47 -8.37
C TYR A 75 20.63 38.04 -9.46
N GLU A 76 21.65 38.79 -9.07
CA GLU A 76 22.74 39.16 -9.97
C GLU A 76 23.82 38.06 -9.92
N LEU A 77 24.11 37.48 -11.08
CA LEU A 77 25.13 36.43 -11.22
C LEU A 77 26.51 37.06 -11.24
N SER A 78 27.10 37.15 -10.05
CA SER A 78 28.46 37.66 -9.82
C SER A 78 29.33 36.67 -9.05
N THR A 79 30.64 36.86 -9.10
CA THR A 79 31.64 36.02 -8.41
C THR A 79 31.51 36.02 -6.89
N ASN A 80 30.84 37.02 -6.31
CA ASN A 80 30.76 37.20 -4.86
C ASN A 80 29.55 36.48 -4.24
N ASN A 81 28.51 36.17 -5.02
CA ASN A 81 27.25 35.59 -4.52
C ASN A 81 27.09 34.08 -4.87
N MET A 82 28.10 33.45 -5.46
CA MET A 82 28.08 32.02 -5.83
C MET A 82 29.25 31.26 -5.15
N PRO A 83 28.98 30.34 -4.22
CA PRO A 83 29.97 29.47 -3.57
C PRO A 83 30.97 28.80 -4.53
N VAL A 84 30.51 28.37 -5.71
CA VAL A 84 31.36 27.69 -6.71
C VAL A 84 32.34 28.64 -7.41
N MET A 85 32.01 29.92 -7.55
CA MET A 85 32.96 30.91 -8.08
C MET A 85 34.12 31.20 -7.12
N THR A 86 33.94 30.99 -5.81
CA THR A 86 35.02 31.14 -4.82
C THR A 86 36.14 30.09 -5.02
N LYS A 87 35.82 28.89 -5.54
CA LYS A 87 36.82 27.88 -5.93
C LYS A 87 37.50 28.21 -7.27
N LEU A 88 36.77 28.82 -8.20
CA LEU A 88 37.27 29.25 -9.52
C LEU A 88 38.00 30.60 -9.51
N GLN A 89 37.91 31.37 -8.43
CA GLN A 89 38.68 32.60 -8.18
C GLN A 89 40.21 32.39 -8.23
N SER A 90 40.68 31.14 -8.19
CA SER A 90 42.10 30.78 -8.30
C SER A 90 42.65 30.71 -9.74
N TRP A 91 41.81 30.90 -10.77
CA TRP A 91 42.22 30.81 -12.18
C TRP A 91 42.97 32.08 -12.64
N LYS A 92 44.19 31.91 -13.18
CA LYS A 92 45.20 32.96 -13.43
C LYS A 92 44.92 33.97 -14.56
N TYR A 93 43.72 34.02 -15.13
CA TYR A 93 43.38 34.91 -16.24
C TYR A 93 42.11 35.70 -15.89
N GLY A 94 42.23 37.03 -15.81
CA GLY A 94 41.25 37.96 -15.22
C GLY A 94 39.78 37.77 -15.65
N PHE A 95 38.90 38.00 -14.67
CA PHE A 95 37.47 37.65 -14.57
C PHE A 95 36.48 38.43 -15.47
N ASN A 96 36.85 38.75 -16.72
CA ASN A 96 35.95 39.32 -17.72
C ASN A 96 35.54 38.31 -18.82
N SER A 97 35.84 37.01 -18.64
CA SER A 97 35.52 35.96 -19.60
C SER A 97 34.18 35.28 -19.25
N PRO A 98 33.29 35.03 -20.23
CA PRO A 98 32.13 34.18 -20.04
C PRO A 98 32.53 32.82 -19.47
N PHE A 99 31.69 32.24 -18.61
CA PHE A 99 31.92 30.93 -18.01
C PHE A 99 30.96 29.90 -18.59
N LYS A 100 31.45 28.66 -18.76
CA LYS A 100 30.65 27.55 -19.27
C LYS A 100 29.74 26.99 -18.18
N ALA A 101 28.47 27.35 -18.21
CA ALA A 101 27.48 26.87 -17.26
C ALA A 101 26.12 26.62 -17.90
N GLU A 102 25.34 25.80 -17.22
CA GLU A 102 23.97 25.48 -17.59
C GLU A 102 23.05 25.89 -16.44
N VAL A 103 21.90 26.47 -16.79
CA VAL A 103 20.84 26.81 -15.83
C VAL A 103 19.64 25.92 -16.09
N TYR A 104 19.22 25.21 -15.06
CA TYR A 104 18.03 24.38 -15.07
C TYR A 104 16.98 25.01 -14.19
N PHE A 105 15.82 25.32 -14.74
CA PHE A 105 14.66 25.66 -13.95
C PHE A 105 13.92 24.38 -13.57
N VAL A 106 13.67 24.21 -12.28
CA VAL A 106 12.95 23.09 -11.69
C VAL A 106 11.66 23.64 -11.10
N ASN A 107 10.52 23.12 -11.56
CA ASN A 107 9.22 23.47 -10.99
C ASN A 107 9.04 22.77 -9.64
N THR A 108 8.78 23.56 -8.60
CA THR A 108 8.51 23.09 -7.23
C THR A 108 7.03 23.15 -6.87
N LYS A 109 6.16 23.58 -7.81
CA LYS A 109 4.70 23.44 -7.72
C LYS A 109 4.27 21.98 -7.56
N GLN A 110 3.05 21.77 -7.10
CA GLN A 110 2.44 20.45 -7.11
C GLN A 110 1.99 20.08 -8.53
N PHE A 111 2.37 18.90 -8.98
CA PHE A 111 1.83 18.25 -10.18
C PHE A 111 0.61 17.45 -9.77
N LEU A 112 -0.56 18.01 -10.05
CA LEU A 112 -1.87 17.47 -9.68
C LEU A 112 -2.36 16.44 -10.70
N ASP A 113 -3.39 15.68 -10.32
CA ASP A 113 -4.15 14.78 -11.21
C ASP A 113 -3.28 13.78 -12.00
N GLN A 114 -2.22 13.26 -11.37
CA GLN A 114 -1.42 12.21 -11.98
C GLN A 114 -2.12 10.87 -11.79
N LYS A 115 -2.30 10.10 -12.87
CA LYS A 115 -3.06 8.85 -12.81
C LYS A 115 -2.17 7.67 -12.50
N TRP A 116 -2.67 6.75 -11.69
CA TRP A 116 -2.05 5.45 -11.43
C TRP A 116 -3.09 4.33 -11.53
N GLY A 117 -2.63 3.12 -11.81
CA GLY A 117 -3.49 1.95 -11.84
C GLY A 117 -2.71 0.67 -12.11
N THR A 118 -3.23 -0.45 -11.61
CA THR A 118 -2.66 -1.78 -11.80
C THR A 118 -2.68 -2.15 -13.29
N GLN A 119 -1.52 -2.43 -13.89
CA GLN A 119 -1.43 -2.87 -15.30
C GLN A 119 -1.96 -4.30 -15.50
N SER A 120 -1.71 -5.15 -14.51
CA SER A 120 -2.25 -6.49 -14.40
C SER A 120 -2.89 -6.65 -13.01
N PRO A 121 -3.82 -7.58 -12.83
CA PRO A 121 -4.36 -7.89 -11.52
C PRO A 121 -3.24 -8.21 -10.53
N VAL A 122 -3.51 -7.88 -9.27
CA VAL A 122 -2.59 -8.02 -8.16
C VAL A 122 -3.12 -9.11 -7.23
N PRO A 123 -2.33 -10.13 -6.90
CA PRO A 123 -2.79 -11.14 -5.94
C PRO A 123 -2.95 -10.52 -4.54
N MET A 124 -4.05 -10.83 -3.89
CA MET A 124 -4.40 -10.47 -2.52
C MET A 124 -4.82 -11.75 -1.79
N LEU A 125 -4.34 -11.94 -0.57
CA LEU A 125 -4.85 -12.98 0.31
C LEU A 125 -6.03 -12.43 1.12
N ASP A 126 -7.23 -12.83 0.76
CA ASP A 126 -8.46 -12.45 1.42
C ASP A 126 -8.89 -13.51 2.44
N PRO A 127 -9.29 -13.15 3.67
CA PRO A 127 -9.74 -14.09 4.69
C PRO A 127 -10.99 -14.89 4.31
N MET A 128 -11.88 -14.34 3.48
CA MET A 128 -13.13 -14.97 3.04
C MET A 128 -12.94 -15.79 1.76
N PHE A 129 -12.22 -15.24 0.77
CA PHE A 129 -12.11 -15.83 -0.56
C PHE A 129 -10.79 -16.56 -0.83
N GLY A 130 -9.82 -16.49 0.09
CA GLY A 130 -8.47 -17.02 -0.15
C GLY A 130 -7.68 -16.13 -1.10
N GLN A 131 -6.87 -16.70 -1.99
CA GLN A 131 -6.14 -15.88 -2.97
C GLN A 131 -7.08 -15.38 -4.06
N ILE A 132 -7.24 -14.07 -4.12
CA ILE A 132 -8.00 -13.37 -5.16
C ILE A 132 -7.09 -12.43 -5.94
N GLU A 133 -7.51 -12.05 -7.14
CA GLU A 133 -6.82 -11.04 -7.92
C GLU A 133 -7.58 -9.71 -7.83
N VAL A 134 -6.95 -8.64 -7.38
CA VAL A 134 -7.57 -7.32 -7.28
C VAL A 134 -7.00 -6.37 -8.33
N ARG A 135 -7.84 -5.44 -8.80
CA ARG A 135 -7.42 -4.28 -9.59
C ARG A 135 -7.67 -3.02 -8.80
N ALA A 136 -6.78 -2.05 -8.95
CA ALA A 136 -6.88 -0.77 -8.28
C ALA A 136 -6.43 0.36 -9.20
N ARG A 137 -7.09 1.52 -9.10
CA ARG A 137 -6.70 2.74 -9.81
C ARG A 137 -7.06 3.98 -9.01
N GLY A 138 -6.44 5.10 -9.37
CA GLY A 138 -6.79 6.40 -8.85
C GLY A 138 -5.83 7.47 -9.29
N THR A 139 -5.68 8.48 -8.44
CA THR A 139 -4.83 9.65 -8.72
C THR A 139 -3.82 9.87 -7.62
N TYR A 140 -2.74 10.57 -7.94
CA TYR A 140 -1.76 11.06 -7.00
C TYR A 140 -1.32 12.46 -7.39
N SER A 141 -0.70 13.15 -6.44
CA SER A 141 0.01 14.39 -6.71
C SER A 141 1.38 14.37 -6.05
N PHE A 142 2.35 15.02 -6.68
CA PHE A 142 3.72 15.09 -6.18
C PHE A 142 4.29 16.48 -6.43
N LYS A 143 5.39 16.79 -5.75
CA LYS A 143 6.21 17.97 -6.05
C LYS A 143 7.69 17.61 -5.95
N VAL A 144 8.53 18.41 -6.59
CA VAL A 144 9.97 18.38 -6.35
C VAL A 144 10.27 19.21 -5.09
N SER A 145 10.77 18.57 -4.05
CA SER A 145 11.07 19.20 -2.76
C SER A 145 12.55 19.55 -2.60
N ASP A 146 13.43 18.78 -3.24
CA ASP A 146 14.88 19.02 -3.27
C ASP A 146 15.36 19.00 -4.73
N PRO A 147 15.44 20.18 -5.39
CA PRO A 147 15.83 20.30 -6.80
C PRO A 147 17.22 19.72 -7.10
N ALA A 148 18.19 19.89 -6.20
CA ALA A 148 19.55 19.37 -6.41
C ALA A 148 19.58 17.84 -6.35
N LYS A 149 18.93 17.25 -5.35
CA LYS A 149 18.84 15.79 -5.23
C LYS A 149 18.03 15.19 -6.38
N PHE A 150 16.88 15.79 -6.71
CA PHE A 150 16.08 15.35 -7.86
C PHE A 150 16.88 15.40 -9.16
N MET A 151 17.66 16.46 -9.38
CA MET A 151 18.54 16.52 -10.54
C MET A 151 19.62 15.44 -10.54
N ARG A 152 20.22 15.13 -9.40
CA ARG A 152 21.28 14.11 -9.31
C ARG A 152 20.77 12.69 -9.53
N GLU A 153 19.59 12.38 -8.99
CA GLU A 153 19.07 11.01 -8.94
C GLU A 153 18.11 10.68 -10.10
N VAL A 154 17.37 11.66 -10.61
CA VAL A 154 16.30 11.45 -11.59
C VAL A 154 16.62 12.06 -12.94
N PHE A 155 17.29 13.23 -12.95
CA PHE A 155 17.54 13.97 -14.17
C PHE A 155 18.87 13.58 -14.82
N GLY A 156 18.84 13.33 -16.13
CA GLY A 156 20.02 13.04 -16.93
C GLY A 156 20.58 14.28 -17.63
N THR A 157 21.03 14.13 -18.86
CA THR A 157 21.61 15.21 -19.71
C THR A 157 20.60 15.82 -20.69
N LYS A 158 19.30 15.57 -20.48
CA LYS A 158 18.21 16.03 -21.36
C LYS A 158 18.03 17.55 -21.25
N GLU A 159 17.29 18.12 -22.20
CA GLU A 159 16.96 19.56 -22.19
C GLU A 159 15.72 19.87 -21.35
N SER A 160 14.82 18.91 -21.21
CA SER A 160 13.64 19.02 -20.37
C SER A 160 13.22 17.66 -19.84
N LEU A 161 12.41 17.68 -18.79
CA LEU A 161 11.77 16.50 -18.22
C LEU A 161 10.28 16.79 -18.00
N LYS A 162 9.41 15.94 -18.52
CA LYS A 162 7.96 16.01 -18.31
C LYS A 162 7.47 15.00 -17.27
N THR A 163 6.29 15.24 -16.69
CA THR A 163 5.65 14.29 -15.75
C THR A 163 5.45 12.91 -16.36
N SER A 164 5.11 12.82 -17.64
CA SER A 164 4.89 11.57 -18.36
C SER A 164 6.12 10.65 -18.40
N GLU A 165 7.32 11.22 -18.36
CA GLU A 165 8.58 10.46 -18.40
C GLU A 165 8.89 9.77 -17.07
N ILE A 166 8.41 10.30 -15.95
CA ILE A 166 8.59 9.71 -14.61
C ILE A 166 7.35 8.95 -14.13
N ALA A 167 6.19 9.14 -14.78
CA ALA A 167 4.91 8.58 -14.36
C ALA A 167 4.93 7.05 -14.23
N SER A 168 5.61 6.33 -15.14
CA SER A 168 5.67 4.87 -15.08
C SER A 168 6.41 4.36 -13.84
N GLN A 169 7.50 5.02 -13.46
CA GLN A 169 8.28 4.68 -12.28
C GLN A 169 7.48 4.94 -11.00
N LEU A 170 6.84 6.11 -10.90
CA LEU A 170 6.00 6.47 -9.75
C LEU A 170 4.81 5.54 -9.60
N ARG A 171 4.11 5.22 -10.69
CA ARG A 171 3.04 4.22 -10.70
C ARG A 171 3.54 2.86 -10.19
N SER A 172 4.74 2.45 -10.58
CA SER A 172 5.30 1.16 -10.16
C SER A 172 5.59 1.13 -8.66
N TYR A 173 6.12 2.23 -8.11
CA TYR A 173 6.27 2.36 -6.66
C TYR A 173 4.92 2.33 -5.94
N ILE A 174 3.93 3.10 -6.40
CA ILE A 174 2.59 3.09 -5.79
C ILE A 174 2.03 1.66 -5.73
N ILE A 175 2.05 0.93 -6.84
CA ILE A 175 1.56 -0.46 -6.89
C ILE A 175 2.35 -1.37 -5.94
N GLN A 176 3.67 -1.21 -5.86
CA GLN A 176 4.51 -2.00 -4.95
C GLN A 176 4.12 -1.77 -3.49
N TYR A 177 3.98 -0.51 -3.08
CA TYR A 177 3.64 -0.16 -1.69
C TYR A 177 2.18 -0.47 -1.33
N ILE A 178 1.25 -0.43 -2.30
CA ILE A 178 -0.12 -0.96 -2.13
C ILE A 178 -0.08 -2.45 -1.81
N LYS A 179 0.70 -3.24 -2.58
CA LYS A 179 0.83 -4.69 -2.36
C LYS A 179 1.36 -5.01 -0.96
N ASP A 180 2.41 -4.31 -0.57
CA ASP A 180 3.07 -4.48 0.71
C ASP A 180 2.12 -4.14 1.87
N THR A 181 1.53 -2.95 1.84
CA THR A 181 0.59 -2.47 2.87
C THR A 181 -0.66 -3.37 2.96
N MET A 182 -1.16 -3.85 1.83
CA MET A 182 -2.30 -4.78 1.78
C MET A 182 -1.95 -6.10 2.48
N ALA A 183 -0.79 -6.68 2.18
CA ALA A 183 -0.35 -7.93 2.79
C ALA A 183 -0.09 -7.79 4.31
N GLU A 184 0.44 -6.65 4.75
CA GLU A 184 0.68 -6.35 6.17
C GLU A 184 -0.63 -6.16 6.95
N SER A 185 -1.62 -5.52 6.33
CA SER A 185 -2.90 -5.19 6.99
C SER A 185 -3.72 -6.42 7.36
N LYS A 186 -3.60 -7.51 6.60
CA LYS A 186 -4.43 -8.74 6.72
C LYS A 186 -5.94 -8.47 6.70
N LEU A 187 -6.35 -7.33 6.15
CA LEU A 187 -7.75 -6.94 6.00
C LEU A 187 -8.39 -7.69 4.84
N SER A 188 -9.71 -7.93 4.94
CA SER A 188 -10.46 -8.44 3.79
C SER A 188 -10.63 -7.36 2.71
N PHE A 189 -11.01 -7.78 1.52
CA PHE A 189 -11.35 -6.92 0.39
C PHE A 189 -12.40 -5.88 0.77
N PHE A 190 -13.43 -6.30 1.51
CA PHE A 190 -14.50 -5.39 1.95
C PHE A 190 -14.05 -4.45 3.05
N ASP A 191 -13.17 -4.88 3.96
CA ASP A 191 -12.60 -4.00 4.98
C ASP A 191 -11.71 -2.92 4.34
N LEU A 192 -10.90 -3.29 3.34
CA LEU A 192 -10.10 -2.32 2.59
C LEU A 192 -11.00 -1.35 1.83
N GLN A 193 -12.05 -1.83 1.15
CA GLN A 193 -13.01 -0.96 0.47
C GLN A 193 -13.70 0.03 1.42
N ALA A 194 -14.00 -0.39 2.65
CA ALA A 194 -14.64 0.47 3.64
C ALA A 194 -13.68 1.55 4.21
N ASN A 195 -12.36 1.34 4.13
CA ASN A 195 -11.33 2.20 4.74
C ASN A 195 -10.26 2.63 3.71
N LEU A 196 -10.68 2.96 2.48
CA LEU A 196 -9.75 3.29 1.38
C LEU A 196 -8.91 4.54 1.65
N VAL A 197 -9.43 5.51 2.40
CA VAL A 197 -8.72 6.77 2.71
C VAL A 197 -7.54 6.47 3.63
N GLU A 198 -7.81 5.79 4.75
CA GLU A 198 -6.81 5.38 5.73
C GLU A 198 -5.77 4.45 5.10
N PHE A 199 -6.22 3.54 4.23
CA PHE A 199 -5.32 2.67 3.49
C PHE A 199 -4.43 3.45 2.52
N ALA A 200 -4.98 4.40 1.75
CA ALA A 200 -4.20 5.24 0.84
C ALA A 200 -3.20 6.13 1.60
N ASP A 201 -3.57 6.67 2.75
CA ASP A 201 -2.67 7.45 3.60
C ASP A 201 -1.53 6.59 4.13
N LYS A 202 -1.80 5.36 4.56
CA LYS A 202 -0.77 4.43 5.00
C LYS A 202 0.22 4.09 3.88
N VAL A 203 -0.28 3.84 2.68
CA VAL A 203 0.56 3.60 1.49
C VAL A 203 1.41 4.84 1.19
N ARG A 204 0.83 6.04 1.25
CA ARG A 204 1.54 7.31 1.03
C ARG A 204 2.66 7.52 2.03
N GLU A 205 2.41 7.26 3.31
CA GLU A 205 3.41 7.31 4.39
C GLU A 205 4.57 6.35 4.13
N ASN A 206 4.27 5.08 3.82
CA ASN A 206 5.30 4.08 3.58
C ASN A 206 6.15 4.44 2.35
N LEU A 207 5.52 5.03 1.31
CA LEU A 207 6.19 5.44 0.08
C LEU A 207 7.01 6.74 0.24
N SER A 208 6.71 7.59 1.23
CA SER A 208 7.32 8.93 1.33
C SER A 208 8.85 8.86 1.43
N ALA A 209 9.37 7.97 2.28
CA ALA A 209 10.81 7.79 2.48
C ALA A 209 11.55 7.47 1.18
N LYS A 210 10.92 6.66 0.30
CA LYS A 210 11.53 6.33 -1.00
C LYS A 210 11.57 7.54 -1.93
N LEU A 211 10.53 8.36 -1.95
CA LEU A 211 10.50 9.56 -2.80
C LEU A 211 11.43 10.66 -2.30
N GLU A 212 11.61 10.79 -0.98
CA GLU A 212 12.56 11.72 -0.38
C GLU A 212 14.01 11.42 -0.81
N THR A 213 14.36 10.15 -1.04
CA THR A 213 15.67 9.78 -1.63
C THR A 213 15.86 10.30 -3.05
N LEU A 214 14.78 10.56 -3.75
CA LEU A 214 14.77 11.11 -5.11
C LEU A 214 14.54 12.63 -5.12
N GLY A 215 14.44 13.28 -3.95
CA GLY A 215 14.15 14.72 -3.86
C GLY A 215 12.71 15.11 -4.23
N MET A 216 11.78 14.17 -4.08
CA MET A 216 10.35 14.37 -4.33
C MET A 216 9.53 14.13 -3.06
N ASP A 217 8.38 14.78 -2.98
CA ASP A 217 7.37 14.47 -1.97
C ASP A 217 6.06 14.04 -2.65
N MET A 218 5.39 13.05 -2.06
CA MET A 218 4.01 12.73 -2.43
C MET A 218 3.04 13.57 -1.60
N MET A 219 2.27 14.42 -2.28
CA MET A 219 1.34 15.35 -1.64
C MET A 219 -0.01 14.70 -1.39
N SER A 220 -0.49 13.88 -2.33
CA SER A 220 -1.69 13.09 -2.14
C SER A 220 -1.61 11.77 -2.89
N LEU A 221 -2.30 10.76 -2.35
CA LEU A 221 -2.58 9.49 -3.01
C LEU A 221 -4.05 9.16 -2.77
N ALA A 222 -4.78 8.89 -3.84
CA ALA A 222 -6.17 8.50 -3.78
C ALA A 222 -6.38 7.18 -4.51
N ILE A 223 -7.21 6.31 -3.93
CA ILE A 223 -7.72 5.10 -4.56
C ILE A 223 -9.18 5.38 -4.91
N GLU A 224 -9.46 5.49 -6.21
CA GLU A 224 -10.81 5.79 -6.71
C GLU A 224 -11.64 4.53 -6.91
N ASP A 225 -10.97 3.44 -7.27
CA ASP A 225 -11.60 2.17 -7.60
C ASP A 225 -10.70 1.01 -7.14
N PHE A 226 -11.32 0.05 -6.48
CA PHE A 226 -10.71 -1.16 -5.95
C PHE A 226 -11.68 -2.32 -6.16
N SER A 227 -11.34 -3.21 -7.10
CA SER A 227 -12.25 -4.23 -7.63
C SER A 227 -11.63 -5.62 -7.64
N MET A 228 -12.48 -6.65 -7.56
CA MET A 228 -12.13 -8.06 -7.71
C MET A 228 -12.91 -8.66 -8.91
N PRO A 229 -12.60 -9.90 -9.37
CA PRO A 229 -13.34 -10.57 -10.44
C PRO A 229 -14.84 -10.55 -10.21
N GLU A 230 -15.62 -10.25 -11.27
CA GLU A 230 -17.08 -10.15 -11.16
C GLU A 230 -17.70 -11.46 -10.69
N GLU A 231 -17.16 -12.61 -11.07
CA GLU A 231 -17.61 -13.93 -10.62
C GLU A 231 -17.58 -14.07 -9.08
N LEU A 232 -16.55 -13.53 -8.42
CA LEU A 232 -16.46 -13.52 -6.96
C LEU A 232 -17.45 -12.54 -6.34
N MET A 233 -17.65 -11.38 -6.96
CA MET A 233 -18.66 -10.40 -6.53
C MET A 233 -20.09 -10.95 -6.66
N GLU A 234 -20.39 -11.65 -7.76
CA GLU A 234 -21.68 -12.30 -7.99
C GLU A 234 -21.92 -13.41 -6.99
N ALA A 235 -20.95 -14.30 -6.77
CA ALA A 235 -21.03 -15.37 -5.77
C ALA A 235 -21.28 -14.81 -4.36
N TYR A 236 -20.59 -13.71 -4.00
CA TYR A 236 -20.83 -13.02 -2.74
C TYR A 236 -22.25 -12.45 -2.65
N ARG A 237 -22.72 -11.74 -3.69
CA ARG A 237 -24.09 -11.18 -3.73
C ARG A 237 -25.15 -12.27 -3.65
N GLU A 238 -24.92 -13.43 -4.28
CA GLU A 238 -25.84 -14.56 -4.22
C GLU A 238 -25.89 -15.15 -2.80
N GLY A 239 -24.72 -15.40 -2.19
CA GLY A 239 -24.62 -15.83 -0.78
C GLY A 239 -25.30 -14.85 0.18
N ALA A 240 -25.10 -13.55 -0.04
CA ALA A 240 -25.75 -12.49 0.75
C ALA A 240 -27.28 -12.52 0.62
N LYS A 241 -27.83 -12.78 -0.58
CA LYS A 241 -29.28 -12.95 -0.77
C LYS A 241 -29.82 -14.11 0.07
N TYR A 242 -29.14 -15.25 0.11
CA TYR A 242 -29.56 -16.39 0.93
C TYR A 242 -29.49 -16.07 2.43
N ASN A 243 -28.46 -15.36 2.88
CA ASN A 243 -28.36 -14.92 4.26
C ASN A 243 -29.49 -13.97 4.67
N LEU A 244 -29.84 -13.00 3.81
CA LEU A 244 -30.94 -12.07 4.06
C LEU A 244 -32.31 -12.75 4.21
N ILE A 245 -32.54 -13.86 3.50
CA ILE A 245 -33.80 -14.63 3.58
C ILE A 245 -33.79 -15.71 4.68
N GLY A 246 -32.83 -15.65 5.61
CA GLY A 246 -32.74 -16.54 6.77
C GLY A 246 -31.87 -17.78 6.58
N GLY A 247 -30.88 -17.69 5.70
CA GLY A 247 -29.89 -18.73 5.44
C GLY A 247 -30.29 -19.69 4.32
N PHE A 248 -29.29 -20.36 3.74
CA PHE A 248 -29.48 -21.32 2.64
C PHE A 248 -30.47 -22.43 3.01
N ASP A 249 -30.42 -22.94 4.25
CA ASP A 249 -31.36 -23.95 4.74
C ASP A 249 -32.83 -23.52 4.65
N ARG A 250 -33.11 -22.25 4.91
CA ARG A 250 -34.47 -21.71 4.83
C ARG A 250 -34.92 -21.56 3.39
N HIS A 251 -34.01 -21.22 2.49
CA HIS A 251 -34.28 -21.18 1.04
C HIS A 251 -34.61 -22.57 0.51
N VAL A 252 -33.76 -23.57 0.79
CA VAL A 252 -34.00 -24.96 0.39
C VAL A 252 -35.33 -25.47 0.95
N LYS A 253 -35.61 -25.23 2.24
CA LYS A 253 -36.92 -25.57 2.84
C LYS A 253 -38.08 -24.89 2.12
N LYS A 254 -37.95 -23.61 1.75
CA LYS A 254 -39.00 -22.86 1.05
C LYS A 254 -39.23 -23.38 -0.37
N GLU A 255 -38.17 -23.69 -1.12
CA GLU A 255 -38.28 -24.25 -2.47
C GLU A 255 -38.82 -25.69 -2.44
N THR A 256 -38.41 -26.52 -1.48
CA THR A 256 -39.01 -27.84 -1.27
C THR A 256 -40.50 -27.74 -0.94
N LEU A 257 -40.90 -26.82 -0.06
CA LEU A 257 -42.32 -26.58 0.25
C LEU A 257 -43.11 -26.07 -0.95
N LYS A 258 -42.54 -25.18 -1.77
CA LYS A 258 -43.16 -24.75 -3.03
C LYS A 258 -43.31 -25.92 -4.00
N ALA A 259 -42.29 -26.75 -4.19
CA ALA A 259 -42.37 -27.92 -5.07
C ALA A 259 -43.45 -28.91 -4.61
N LEU A 260 -43.55 -29.17 -3.29
CA LEU A 260 -44.62 -29.97 -2.71
C LEU A 260 -46.00 -29.34 -2.93
N ASN A 261 -46.13 -28.03 -2.72
CA ASN A 261 -47.39 -27.31 -2.95
C ASN A 261 -47.80 -27.29 -4.42
N THR A 262 -46.87 -27.10 -5.36
CA THR A 262 -47.15 -27.14 -6.80
C THR A 262 -47.50 -28.56 -7.26
N ALA A 263 -46.84 -29.58 -6.70
CA ALA A 263 -47.21 -30.99 -6.95
C ALA A 263 -48.60 -31.32 -6.39
N ALA A 264 -48.97 -30.74 -5.24
CA ALA A 264 -50.29 -30.93 -4.62
C ALA A 264 -51.41 -30.09 -5.28
N ALA A 265 -51.09 -28.90 -5.82
CA ALA A 265 -52.04 -28.00 -6.48
C ALA A 265 -52.40 -28.42 -7.92
N ASN A 266 -51.61 -29.31 -8.53
CA ASN A 266 -52.03 -29.97 -9.76
C ASN A 266 -53.06 -31.05 -9.41
N GLU A 267 -54.34 -30.80 -9.67
CA GLU A 267 -55.51 -31.68 -9.40
C GLU A 267 -55.53 -33.01 -10.21
N GLY A 268 -54.38 -33.48 -10.67
CA GLY A 268 -54.13 -34.84 -11.17
C GLY A 268 -52.87 -35.51 -10.60
N GLY A 269 -52.17 -34.85 -9.67
CA GLY A 269 -50.84 -35.24 -9.20
C GLY A 269 -50.78 -36.45 -8.27
N MET A 270 -51.92 -36.90 -7.72
CA MET A 270 -51.97 -38.12 -6.89
C MET A 270 -51.93 -39.41 -7.73
N ALA A 271 -52.26 -39.34 -9.03
CA ALA A 271 -52.18 -40.47 -9.95
C ALA A 271 -50.80 -40.60 -10.64
N GLY A 272 -49.95 -39.57 -10.56
CA GLY A 272 -48.59 -39.55 -11.13
C GLY A 272 -47.49 -40.07 -10.20
N LEU A 273 -47.81 -40.31 -8.92
CA LEU A 273 -46.89 -40.91 -7.95
C LEU A 273 -46.68 -42.42 -8.17
N GLY A 274 -47.42 -43.04 -9.09
CA GLY A 274 -47.34 -44.47 -9.39
C GLY A 274 -46.30 -44.87 -10.44
N THR A 275 -45.66 -43.94 -11.17
CA THR A 275 -44.87 -44.33 -12.37
C THR A 275 -43.51 -43.64 -12.57
N THR A 276 -43.04 -42.77 -11.67
CA THR A 276 -41.65 -42.29 -11.70
C THR A 276 -40.85 -42.84 -10.52
N ILE A 277 -40.32 -44.04 -10.72
CA ILE A 277 -39.53 -44.84 -9.78
C ILE A 277 -38.27 -44.12 -9.24
N GLY A 278 -37.93 -42.91 -9.72
CA GLY A 278 -36.75 -42.14 -9.29
C GLY A 278 -36.95 -41.14 -8.13
N ALA A 279 -38.14 -40.59 -7.91
CA ALA A 279 -38.35 -39.51 -6.93
C ALA A 279 -39.02 -39.99 -5.62
N GLY A 280 -39.91 -40.99 -5.69
CA GLY A 280 -40.58 -41.55 -4.51
C GLY A 280 -39.66 -42.34 -3.58
N VAL A 281 -38.57 -42.89 -4.11
CA VAL A 281 -37.56 -43.61 -3.31
C VAL A 281 -36.63 -42.64 -2.58
N PHE A 282 -36.30 -41.49 -3.17
CA PHE A 282 -35.48 -40.47 -2.52
C PHE A 282 -36.24 -39.79 -1.37
N LEU A 283 -37.51 -39.41 -1.60
CA LEU A 283 -38.36 -38.82 -0.56
C LEU A 283 -38.79 -39.87 0.48
N GLY A 284 -39.03 -41.12 0.06
CA GLY A 284 -39.35 -42.24 0.96
C GLY A 284 -38.19 -42.63 1.87
N ASN A 285 -36.94 -42.63 1.38
CA ASN A 285 -35.77 -42.86 2.23
C ASN A 285 -35.50 -41.68 3.18
N MET A 286 -35.68 -40.44 2.71
CA MET A 286 -35.51 -39.25 3.55
C MET A 286 -36.60 -39.14 4.64
N MET A 287 -37.85 -39.56 4.35
CA MET A 287 -38.95 -39.60 5.32
C MET A 287 -38.86 -40.81 6.26
N LYS A 288 -38.30 -41.94 5.82
CA LYS A 288 -38.05 -43.13 6.67
C LYS A 288 -36.90 -42.92 7.66
N GLU A 289 -35.91 -42.10 7.30
CA GLU A 289 -34.90 -41.59 8.26
C GLU A 289 -35.48 -40.53 9.22
N THR A 290 -36.55 -39.83 8.84
CA THR A 290 -37.18 -38.78 9.68
C THR A 290 -38.29 -39.31 10.61
N PHE A 291 -38.92 -40.45 10.29
CA PHE A 291 -40.06 -41.02 11.05
C PHE A 291 -39.81 -42.39 11.71
N SER A 292 -38.57 -42.87 11.74
CA SER A 292 -38.24 -43.98 12.65
C SER A 292 -38.19 -43.43 14.08
N PRO A 293 -38.91 -44.01 15.06
CA PRO A 293 -38.72 -43.64 16.45
C PRO A 293 -37.28 -44.03 16.81
N VAL A 294 -36.42 -43.02 16.94
CA VAL A 294 -35.07 -43.16 17.45
C VAL A 294 -35.21 -43.67 18.87
N GLN A 295 -35.03 -44.96 19.02
CA GLN A 295 -34.82 -45.63 20.28
C GLN A 295 -33.58 -45.00 20.90
N GLN A 296 -33.80 -44.21 21.96
CA GLN A 296 -32.77 -43.54 22.73
C GLN A 296 -31.72 -44.55 23.17
N ASN A 297 -30.52 -44.39 22.63
CA ASN A 297 -29.30 -44.90 23.23
C ASN A 297 -28.46 -43.67 23.60
N PRO A 298 -28.17 -43.42 24.88
CA PRO A 298 -27.46 -42.22 25.30
C PRO A 298 -25.98 -42.41 25.00
N ASN A 299 -25.49 -41.79 23.92
CA ASN A 299 -24.09 -41.35 23.76
C ASN A 299 -23.94 -40.69 22.38
N ALA A 300 -24.39 -39.43 22.28
CA ALA A 300 -23.95 -38.55 21.22
C ALA A 300 -22.50 -38.18 21.50
N SER A 301 -21.56 -38.84 20.82
CA SER A 301 -20.16 -38.44 20.82
C SER A 301 -20.00 -37.23 19.93
N GLU A 302 -19.82 -36.07 20.55
CA GLU A 302 -19.28 -34.88 19.91
C GLU A 302 -17.98 -35.25 19.16
N LYS A 303 -17.77 -34.66 17.98
CA LYS A 303 -16.59 -34.87 17.14
C LYS A 303 -15.66 -33.67 17.28
N ALA A 304 -14.40 -33.90 17.63
CA ALA A 304 -13.34 -32.89 17.71
C ALA A 304 -12.35 -33.06 16.54
N LEU A 305 -11.61 -32.00 16.20
CA LEU A 305 -10.56 -32.07 15.18
C LEU A 305 -9.22 -32.46 15.83
N CYS A 306 -8.51 -33.41 15.24
CA CYS A 306 -7.19 -33.83 15.72
C CYS A 306 -6.19 -32.68 15.61
N PRO A 307 -5.53 -32.25 16.71
CA PRO A 307 -4.62 -31.10 16.72
C PRO A 307 -3.32 -31.32 15.92
N HIS A 308 -3.02 -32.56 15.48
CA HIS A 308 -1.81 -32.87 14.73
C HIS A 308 -2.02 -33.00 13.21
N CYS A 309 -3.21 -33.40 12.76
CA CYS A 309 -3.48 -33.66 11.34
C CYS A 309 -4.83 -33.14 10.84
N GLY A 310 -5.62 -32.50 11.70
CA GLY A 310 -6.91 -31.90 11.33
C GLY A 310 -8.02 -32.90 10.99
N THR A 311 -7.82 -34.20 11.20
CA THR A 311 -8.86 -35.21 10.95
C THR A 311 -9.89 -35.24 12.08
N ALA A 312 -11.17 -35.37 11.76
CA ALA A 312 -12.21 -35.52 12.77
C ALA A 312 -12.04 -36.81 13.59
N ILE A 313 -12.01 -36.67 14.91
CA ILE A 313 -11.88 -37.74 15.90
C ILE A 313 -13.02 -37.66 16.92
N ALA A 314 -13.34 -38.77 17.57
CA ALA A 314 -14.32 -38.76 18.67
C ALA A 314 -13.74 -38.00 19.87
N VAL A 315 -14.55 -37.20 20.57
CA VAL A 315 -14.12 -36.32 21.69
C VAL A 315 -13.39 -37.04 22.84
N ASN A 316 -13.42 -38.37 22.91
CA ASN A 316 -12.72 -39.17 23.92
C ASN A 316 -11.73 -40.21 23.34
N SER A 317 -11.31 -40.07 22.07
CA SER A 317 -10.31 -40.99 21.50
C SER A 317 -8.94 -40.76 22.15
N LYS A 318 -8.25 -41.83 22.57
CA LYS A 318 -6.90 -41.73 23.17
C LYS A 318 -5.80 -41.54 22.12
N PHE A 319 -6.02 -42.03 20.91
CA PHE A 319 -5.11 -41.97 19.77
C PHE A 319 -5.88 -41.60 18.51
N CYS A 320 -5.25 -40.82 17.62
CA CYS A 320 -5.86 -40.48 16.34
C CYS A 320 -5.80 -41.66 15.37
N SER A 321 -6.96 -42.05 14.85
CA SER A 321 -7.12 -43.17 13.91
C SER A 321 -6.41 -42.98 12.56
N ASN A 322 -6.07 -41.73 12.21
CA ASN A 322 -5.41 -41.41 10.94
C ASN A 322 -3.88 -41.26 11.07
N CYS A 323 -3.40 -40.58 12.13
CA CYS A 323 -1.96 -40.29 12.27
C CYS A 323 -1.26 -41.04 13.42
N GLY A 324 -1.99 -41.82 14.24
CA GLY A 324 -1.45 -42.68 15.29
C GLY A 324 -0.93 -41.96 16.55
N LYS A 325 -0.97 -40.62 16.60
CA LYS A 325 -0.48 -39.84 17.75
C LYS A 325 -1.54 -39.73 18.87
N PRO A 326 -1.13 -39.70 20.16
CA PRO A 326 -2.05 -39.55 21.28
C PRO A 326 -2.72 -38.17 21.26
N VAL A 327 -4.00 -38.11 21.61
CA VAL A 327 -4.86 -36.92 21.43
C VAL A 327 -5.54 -36.43 22.72
N VAL A 328 -5.30 -37.09 23.86
CA VAL A 328 -5.76 -36.59 25.16
C VAL A 328 -4.73 -35.62 25.72
N ALA A 329 -5.05 -34.32 25.70
CA ALA A 329 -4.33 -33.35 26.51
C ALA A 329 -4.87 -33.44 27.94
N GLU A 330 -3.97 -33.64 28.93
CA GLU A 330 -4.34 -33.59 30.35
C GLU A 330 -4.99 -32.24 30.67
N THR A 331 -6.12 -32.23 31.38
CA THR A 331 -6.81 -31.00 31.83
C THR A 331 -6.55 -30.75 33.31
N VAL A 332 -6.60 -29.47 33.72
CA VAL A 332 -6.51 -28.99 35.10
C VAL A 332 -7.65 -28.01 35.38
N ALA A 333 -8.06 -27.84 36.64
CA ALA A 333 -9.12 -26.89 37.00
C ALA A 333 -8.59 -25.45 37.06
N CYS A 334 -9.38 -24.50 36.58
CA CYS A 334 -9.07 -23.08 36.63
C CYS A 334 -9.01 -22.56 38.08
N VAL A 335 -7.95 -21.82 38.42
CA VAL A 335 -7.72 -21.29 39.79
C VAL A 335 -8.77 -20.27 40.26
N LYS A 336 -9.59 -19.72 39.36
CA LYS A 336 -10.60 -18.69 39.68
C LYS A 336 -12.05 -19.18 39.55
N CYS A 337 -12.40 -19.83 38.44
CA CYS A 337 -13.78 -20.23 38.16
C CYS A 337 -14.00 -21.75 38.14
N ASN A 338 -12.95 -22.54 38.42
CA ASN A 338 -12.99 -23.99 38.47
C ASN A 338 -13.35 -24.71 37.14
N ALA A 339 -13.41 -23.99 36.02
CA ALA A 339 -13.60 -24.58 34.69
C ALA A 339 -12.40 -25.44 34.28
N GLU A 340 -12.64 -26.55 33.58
CA GLU A 340 -11.58 -27.42 33.05
C GLU A 340 -10.82 -26.72 31.92
N ILE A 341 -9.50 -26.63 32.05
CA ILE A 341 -8.59 -26.00 31.09
C ILE A 341 -7.45 -26.96 30.71
N PRO A 342 -6.90 -26.90 29.49
CA PRO A 342 -5.73 -27.71 29.13
C PRO A 342 -4.53 -27.42 30.04
N LYS A 343 -3.82 -28.46 30.50
CA LYS A 343 -2.61 -28.35 31.34
C LYS A 343 -1.54 -27.53 30.60
N GLY A 344 -1.13 -26.41 31.19
CA GLY A 344 -0.18 -25.45 30.60
C GLY A 344 -0.81 -24.18 30.00
N SER A 345 -2.15 -24.04 30.07
CA SER A 345 -2.84 -22.81 29.63
C SER A 345 -2.43 -21.60 30.48
N LYS A 346 -1.99 -20.49 29.85
CA LYS A 346 -1.62 -19.24 30.54
C LYS A 346 -2.82 -18.43 31.03
N PHE A 347 -3.97 -18.59 30.36
CA PHE A 347 -5.23 -17.90 30.67
C PHE A 347 -6.39 -18.89 30.60
N CYS A 348 -7.40 -18.69 31.44
CA CYS A 348 -8.62 -19.48 31.41
C CYS A 348 -9.49 -19.04 30.24
N MET A 349 -9.85 -19.99 29.36
CA MET A 349 -10.68 -19.73 28.19
C MET A 349 -12.14 -19.40 28.55
N SER A 350 -12.60 -19.73 29.77
CA SER A 350 -13.96 -19.46 30.23
C SER A 350 -14.12 -18.14 30.98
N CYS A 351 -13.13 -17.71 31.79
CA CYS A 351 -13.25 -16.51 32.62
C CYS A 351 -12.16 -15.45 32.38
N GLY A 352 -11.21 -15.70 31.47
CA GLY A 352 -10.13 -14.78 31.13
C GLY A 352 -9.06 -14.62 32.21
N ALA A 353 -9.17 -15.29 33.36
CA ALA A 353 -8.20 -15.14 34.45
C ALA A 353 -6.84 -15.77 34.09
N PRO A 354 -5.71 -15.12 34.41
CA PRO A 354 -4.40 -15.73 34.27
C PRO A 354 -4.29 -16.97 35.17
N GLN A 355 -3.67 -18.02 34.65
CA GLN A 355 -3.52 -19.32 35.32
C GLN A 355 -2.07 -19.60 35.73
N VAL A 356 -1.16 -18.69 35.37
CA VAL A 356 0.21 -18.67 35.86
C VAL A 356 0.26 -17.89 37.17
N ALA A 357 0.80 -18.52 38.22
CA ALA A 357 1.15 -17.81 39.43
C ALA A 357 2.23 -16.75 39.10
N GLU A 358 2.02 -15.51 39.55
CA GLU A 358 2.93 -14.39 39.39
C GLU A 358 3.68 -14.11 40.70
N LYS A 359 4.99 -13.86 40.63
CA LYS A 359 5.79 -13.33 41.74
C LYS A 359 6.29 -11.92 41.38
N ASN A 360 6.64 -11.12 42.38
CA ASN A 360 7.30 -9.84 42.11
C ASN A 360 8.79 -10.08 41.87
N CYS A 361 9.34 -9.45 40.85
CA CYS A 361 10.77 -9.46 40.60
C CYS A 361 11.50 -8.84 41.80
N PRO A 362 12.48 -9.53 42.41
CA PRO A 362 13.19 -9.03 43.58
C PRO A 362 14.05 -7.79 43.28
N GLU A 363 14.40 -7.56 42.01
CA GLU A 363 15.31 -6.48 41.59
C GLU A 363 14.58 -5.18 41.21
N CYS A 364 13.42 -5.27 40.55
CA CYS A 364 12.70 -4.09 40.04
C CYS A 364 11.22 -4.03 40.45
N GLY A 365 10.70 -5.05 41.14
CA GLY A 365 9.30 -5.10 41.58
C GLY A 365 8.27 -5.44 40.49
N ALA A 366 8.69 -5.64 39.24
CA ALA A 366 7.78 -6.01 38.15
C ALA A 366 7.15 -7.40 38.38
N LYS A 367 5.87 -7.56 38.03
CA LYS A 367 5.19 -8.86 38.12
C LYS A 367 5.71 -9.79 37.03
N ILE A 368 6.19 -10.96 37.43
CA ILE A 368 6.80 -11.96 36.55
C ILE A 368 6.20 -13.35 36.83
N PRO A 369 6.10 -14.25 35.84
CA PRO A 369 5.70 -15.63 36.08
C PRO A 369 6.64 -16.30 37.10
N VAL A 370 6.11 -17.11 38.03
CA VAL A 370 6.92 -17.80 39.06
C VAL A 370 8.08 -18.62 38.46
N GLN A 371 7.88 -19.17 37.25
CA GLN A 371 8.85 -19.96 36.49
C GLN A 371 9.77 -19.13 35.56
N ALA A 372 9.71 -17.79 35.61
CA ALA A 372 10.57 -16.94 34.80
C ALA A 372 12.00 -16.94 35.35
N LYS A 373 12.96 -17.41 34.55
CA LYS A 373 14.40 -17.36 34.88
C LYS A 373 15.01 -15.97 34.74
N PHE A 374 14.37 -15.10 33.98
CA PHE A 374 14.81 -13.72 33.72
C PHE A 374 13.61 -12.79 33.77
N CYS A 375 13.82 -11.57 34.28
CA CYS A 375 12.81 -10.54 34.28
C CYS A 375 12.73 -9.88 32.90
N ASN A 376 11.53 -9.84 32.32
CA ASN A 376 11.31 -9.25 31.00
C ASN A 376 11.45 -7.72 30.99
N GLU A 377 11.36 -7.07 32.16
CA GLU A 377 11.46 -5.61 32.29
C GLU A 377 12.91 -5.13 32.55
N CYS A 378 13.64 -5.78 33.48
CA CYS A 378 14.98 -5.34 33.86
C CYS A 378 16.11 -6.23 33.33
N GLY A 379 15.80 -7.35 32.67
CA GLY A 379 16.76 -8.28 32.08
C GLY A 379 17.57 -9.11 33.08
N LYS A 380 17.42 -8.87 34.40
CA LYS A 380 18.17 -9.60 35.44
C LYS A 380 17.59 -11.00 35.65
N ALA A 381 18.49 -11.94 35.96
CA ALA A 381 18.12 -13.30 36.34
C ALA A 381 17.32 -13.30 37.64
N VAL A 382 16.28 -14.11 37.69
CA VAL A 382 15.40 -14.26 38.85
C VAL A 382 15.75 -15.62 39.43
N ALA A 383 16.58 -15.61 40.48
CA ALA A 383 16.89 -16.84 41.22
C ALA A 383 15.59 -17.42 41.83
N ASP A 384 15.56 -18.74 41.96
CA ASP A 384 14.38 -19.51 42.39
C ASP A 384 13.76 -18.99 43.70
#